data_AF-A0A965E382-F1
#
_entry.id   AF-A0A965E382-F1
#
_cell.length_a   1.000
_cell.length_b   1.000
_cell.length_c   1.000
_cell.angle_alpha   90.00
_cell.angle_beta   90.00
_cell.angle_gamma   90.00
#
_symmetry.space_group_name_H-M   'P 1'
#
loop_
_entity.id
_entity.type
_entity.pdbx_description
1 polymer ?
#
loop_
_entity_poly.entity_id
_entity_poly.type
_entity_poly.pdbx_seq_one_letter_code
_entity_poly.pdbx_strand_id
1 'polypeptide(L)'
;LVLQVPVPEPLRGVERDMRELARMHAEADYSRMWVSLYEDKVRNGVITQTTGYPCLVNDRYVVATTPIPRWDIPRLHESPFLTLFGAGREKRIYAIPPRTKVEPLTFEDVPFEVEHADGATCSLCKSNAAFLVSLPNSDVWMCSDTDWCRRTREASA
;
A
#
# COMPACT_ATOMS: atom_id res chain seq x y z
N LEU A 1 4.70 -13.02 -6.22
CA LEU A 1 5.17 -11.62 -6.35
C LEU A 1 6.31 -11.39 -5.34
N VAL A 2 7.39 -10.71 -5.72
CA VAL A 2 8.51 -10.37 -4.80
C VAL A 2 8.70 -8.86 -4.81
N LEU A 3 8.50 -8.23 -3.65
CA LEU A 3 8.47 -6.78 -3.47
C LEU A 3 9.73 -6.31 -2.73
N GLN A 4 10.37 -5.28 -3.27
CA GLN A 4 11.53 -4.63 -2.64
C GLN A 4 11.05 -3.63 -1.60
N VAL A 5 11.61 -3.69 -0.39
CA VAL A 5 11.18 -2.87 0.75
C VAL A 5 12.32 -2.00 1.27
N PRO A 6 12.20 -0.66 1.22
CA PRO A 6 13.22 0.23 1.76
C PRO A 6 13.18 0.33 3.29
N VAL A 7 11.98 0.32 3.87
CA VAL A 7 11.72 0.40 5.31
C VAL A 7 10.70 -0.70 5.67
N PRO A 8 11.14 -1.82 6.29
CA PRO A 8 10.27 -2.96 6.60
C PRO A 8 9.50 -2.83 7.92
N GLU A 9 9.84 -1.84 8.73
CA GLU A 9 9.26 -1.63 10.05
C GLU A 9 8.09 -0.65 9.95
N PRO A 10 6.82 -1.09 10.00
CA PRO A 10 5.68 -0.19 9.89
C PRO A 10 5.62 0.83 11.03
N LEU A 11 6.10 0.48 12.22
CA LEU A 11 6.06 1.34 13.40
C LEU A 11 7.23 2.34 13.46
N ARG A 12 8.10 2.38 12.43
CA ARG A 12 9.32 3.20 12.43
C ARG A 12 9.08 4.69 12.64
N GLY A 13 7.91 5.19 12.24
CA GLY A 13 7.49 6.58 12.44
C GLY A 13 7.11 6.91 13.88
N VAL A 14 6.71 5.91 14.68
CA VAL A 14 6.18 6.10 16.05
C VAL A 14 7.11 5.58 17.15
N GLU A 15 7.99 4.63 16.83
CA GLU A 15 9.00 4.10 17.74
C GLU A 15 10.31 3.84 16.99
N ARG A 16 11.43 4.19 17.64
CA ARG A 16 12.78 4.12 17.07
C ARG A 16 13.62 3.00 17.69
N ASP A 17 13.32 2.60 18.93
CA ASP A 17 14.00 1.50 19.62
C ASP A 17 13.52 0.15 19.07
N MET A 18 14.46 -0.60 18.51
CA MET A 18 14.22 -1.91 17.92
C MET A 18 13.77 -2.96 18.94
N ARG A 19 14.20 -2.84 20.20
CA ARG A 19 13.78 -3.75 21.28
C ARG A 19 12.31 -3.52 21.63
N GLU A 20 11.92 -2.26 21.71
CA GLU A 20 10.54 -1.89 21.97
C GLU A 20 9.63 -2.27 20.80
N LEU A 21 10.06 -2.03 19.56
CA LEU A 21 9.37 -2.49 18.36
C LEU A 21 9.15 -4.01 18.37
N ALA A 22 10.18 -4.79 18.71
CA ALA A 22 10.05 -6.24 18.82
C ALA A 22 9.03 -6.65 19.90
N ARG A 23 9.02 -5.95 21.05
CA ARG A 23 8.04 -6.16 22.12
C ARG A 23 6.61 -5.83 21.65
N MET A 24 6.42 -4.68 20.98
CA MET A 24 5.13 -4.26 20.41
C MET A 24 4.59 -5.31 19.42
N HIS A 25 5.42 -5.79 18.49
CA HIS A 25 5.02 -6.86 17.57
C HIS A 25 4.68 -8.17 18.31
N ALA A 26 5.48 -8.55 19.30
CA ALA A 26 5.27 -9.76 20.10
C ALA A 26 3.95 -9.69 20.89
N GLU A 27 3.61 -8.54 21.45
CA GLU A 27 2.40 -8.31 22.25
C GLU A 27 1.16 -7.93 21.42
N ALA A 28 1.32 -7.69 20.11
CA ALA A 28 0.28 -7.11 19.25
C ALA A 28 -0.12 -5.68 19.65
N ASP A 29 0.76 -4.94 20.33
CA ASP A 29 0.50 -3.56 20.74
C ASP A 29 0.78 -2.59 19.59
N TYR A 30 -0.26 -2.34 18.80
CA TYR A 30 -0.24 -1.37 17.69
C TYR A 30 -0.96 -0.06 18.01
N SER A 31 -1.25 0.20 19.29
CA SER A 31 -1.96 1.40 19.74
C SER A 31 -1.34 2.70 19.22
N ARG A 32 -0.01 2.81 19.25
CA ARG A 32 0.71 3.99 18.74
C ARG A 32 0.54 4.23 17.24
N MET A 33 0.38 3.18 16.44
CA MET A 33 0.09 3.32 15.01
C MET A 33 -1.27 3.97 14.80
N TRP A 34 -2.29 3.50 15.54
CA TRP A 34 -3.62 4.10 15.50
C TRP A 34 -3.63 5.57 15.91
N VAL A 35 -2.89 5.91 16.98
CA VAL A 35 -2.73 7.33 17.40
C VAL A 35 -2.09 8.15 16.29
N SER A 36 -1.04 7.64 15.64
CA SER A 36 -0.38 8.35 14.53
C SER A 36 -1.30 8.59 13.34
N LEU A 37 -2.13 7.62 12.96
CA LEU A 37 -3.10 7.78 11.87
C LEU A 37 -4.19 8.80 12.24
N TYR A 38 -4.61 8.81 13.50
CA TYR A 38 -5.60 9.77 14.00
C TYR A 38 -5.05 11.19 14.04
N GLU A 39 -3.81 11.37 14.52
CA GLU A 39 -3.13 12.68 14.51
C GLU A 39 -3.00 13.24 13.10
N ASP A 40 -2.64 12.40 12.13
CA ASP A 40 -2.54 12.78 10.73
C ASP A 40 -3.91 13.23 10.19
N LYS A 41 -4.97 12.46 10.45
CA LYS A 41 -6.35 12.80 10.09
C LYS A 41 -6.80 14.14 10.70
N VAL A 42 -6.55 14.37 11.99
CA VAL A 42 -6.96 15.61 12.68
C VAL A 42 -6.19 16.81 12.15
N ARG A 43 -4.90 16.67 11.83
CA ARG A 43 -4.07 17.77 11.31
C ARG A 43 -4.37 18.11 9.85
N ASN A 44 -4.58 17.09 9.02
CA ASN A 44 -4.64 17.25 7.56
C ASN A 44 -6.04 17.06 6.98
N GLY A 45 -7.03 16.67 7.79
CA GLY A 45 -8.39 16.35 7.35
C GLY A 45 -8.50 15.00 6.62
N VAL A 46 -7.38 14.41 6.20
CA VAL A 46 -7.25 13.10 5.55
C VAL A 46 -6.00 12.40 6.06
N ILE A 47 -5.93 11.08 5.91
CA ILE A 47 -4.69 10.34 6.16
C ILE A 47 -3.79 10.53 4.95
N THR A 48 -2.65 11.21 5.15
CA THR A 48 -1.74 11.67 4.10
C THR A 48 -0.82 10.57 3.56
N GLN A 49 -0.73 9.42 4.24
CA GLN A 49 0.08 8.31 3.79
C GLN A 49 -0.48 7.68 2.51
N THR A 50 0.13 8.00 1.38
CA THR A 50 -0.24 7.54 0.02
C THR A 50 0.46 6.25 -0.42
N THR A 51 1.64 5.96 0.14
CA THR A 51 2.43 4.77 -0.21
C THR A 51 2.85 3.99 1.03
N GLY A 52 2.98 2.67 0.90
CA GLY A 52 3.38 1.80 2.01
C GLY A 52 2.47 1.86 3.22
N TYR A 53 1.18 2.04 2.98
CA TYR A 53 0.17 2.16 4.01
C TYR A 53 0.14 0.90 4.91
N PRO A 54 0.08 1.07 6.25
CA PRO A 54 0.11 -0.06 7.16
C PRO A 54 -1.15 -0.93 7.01
N CYS A 55 -0.95 -2.25 6.95
CA CYS A 55 -2.03 -3.22 6.85
C CYS A 55 -1.93 -4.27 7.96
N LEU A 56 -3.07 -4.65 8.53
CA LEU A 56 -3.20 -5.81 9.40
C LEU A 56 -3.28 -7.07 8.53
N VAL A 57 -2.35 -7.99 8.76
CA VAL A 57 -2.26 -9.28 8.07
C VAL A 57 -2.64 -10.38 9.03
N ASN A 58 -3.54 -11.25 8.57
CA ASN A 58 -4.03 -12.43 9.29
C ASN A 58 -4.47 -12.11 10.72
N ASP A 59 -5.15 -10.97 10.88
CA ASP A 59 -5.68 -10.46 12.15
C ASP A 59 -4.64 -10.32 13.27
N ARG A 60 -3.33 -10.27 12.94
CA ARG A 60 -2.28 -10.35 13.96
C ARG A 60 -1.11 -9.42 13.78
N TYR A 61 -0.56 -9.29 12.58
CA TYR A 61 0.65 -8.50 12.36
C TYR A 61 0.33 -7.27 11.52
N VAL A 62 0.66 -6.09 12.03
CA VAL A 62 0.75 -4.90 11.17
C VAL A 62 2.03 -5.00 10.36
N VAL A 63 1.93 -4.83 9.05
CA VAL A 63 3.05 -4.85 8.10
C VAL A 63 3.07 -3.58 7.27
N ALA A 64 4.26 -3.17 6.84
CA ALA A 64 4.41 -2.15 5.80
C ALA A 64 4.23 -2.84 4.43
N THR A 65 3.36 -2.34 3.55
CA THR A 65 3.09 -2.98 2.25
C THR A 65 4.12 -2.68 1.17
N THR A 66 5.30 -2.15 1.54
CA THR A 66 6.29 -1.56 0.62
C THR A 66 5.78 -0.28 -0.08
N PRO A 67 6.56 0.56 -0.80
CA PRO A 67 6.02 1.80 -1.37
C PRO A 67 5.17 1.54 -2.62
N ILE A 68 4.22 0.59 -2.53
CA ILE A 68 3.09 0.49 -3.46
C ILE A 68 2.07 1.59 -3.12
N PRO A 69 1.35 2.10 -4.12
CA PRO A 69 0.26 3.03 -3.89
C PRO A 69 -0.89 2.35 -3.14
N ARG A 70 -1.72 3.15 -2.46
CA ARG A 70 -2.97 2.67 -1.84
C ARG A 70 -3.85 1.88 -2.80
N TRP A 71 -3.81 2.22 -4.09
CA TRP A 71 -4.52 1.53 -5.17
C TRP A 71 -4.24 0.02 -5.24
N ASP A 72 -3.01 -0.41 -4.94
CA ASP A 72 -2.62 -1.82 -5.06
C ASP A 72 -2.91 -2.63 -3.79
N ILE A 73 -3.19 -1.97 -2.66
CA ILE A 73 -3.40 -2.64 -1.37
C ILE A 73 -4.58 -3.62 -1.37
N PRO A 74 -5.76 -3.27 -1.91
CA PRO A 74 -6.88 -4.21 -1.99
C PRO A 74 -6.55 -5.50 -2.74
N ARG A 75 -5.56 -5.48 -3.65
CA ARG A 75 -5.13 -6.67 -4.40
C ARG A 75 -4.33 -7.67 -3.57
N LEU A 76 -3.86 -7.27 -2.38
CA LEU A 76 -3.19 -8.16 -1.44
C LEU A 76 -4.19 -9.02 -0.64
N HIS A 77 -5.42 -8.54 -0.44
CA HIS A 77 -6.46 -9.25 0.30
C HIS A 77 -6.89 -10.52 -0.44
N GLU A 78 -6.81 -11.67 0.24
CA GLU A 78 -7.18 -12.99 -0.30
C GLU A 78 -6.55 -13.34 -1.66
N SER A 79 -5.40 -12.75 -1.95
CA SER A 79 -4.67 -12.98 -3.19
C SER A 79 -4.36 -14.48 -3.37
N PRO A 80 -4.53 -15.06 -4.58
CA PRO A 80 -4.27 -16.47 -4.82
C PRO A 80 -2.77 -16.81 -4.86
N PHE A 81 -1.88 -15.82 -4.80
CA PHE A 81 -0.43 -16.01 -4.93
C PHE A 81 0.34 -15.60 -3.67
N LEU A 82 1.50 -16.22 -3.48
CA LEU A 82 2.46 -15.83 -2.45
C LEU A 82 3.07 -14.45 -2.76
N THR A 83 3.06 -13.58 -1.76
CA THR A 83 3.74 -12.27 -1.82
C THR A 83 4.89 -12.24 -0.82
N LEU A 84 6.11 -12.07 -1.32
CA LEU A 84 7.32 -11.96 -0.52
C LEU A 84 7.80 -10.52 -0.48
N PHE A 85 8.30 -10.09 0.67
CA PHE A 85 8.78 -8.74 0.92
C PHE A 85 10.22 -8.81 1.40
N GLY A 86 11.13 -8.18 0.67
CA GLY A 86 12.58 -8.22 0.94
C GLY A 86 13.14 -6.84 1.26
N ALA A 87 13.65 -6.66 2.48
CA ALA A 87 14.39 -5.48 2.90
C ALA A 87 15.87 -5.81 3.11
N GLY A 88 16.67 -5.70 2.04
CA GLY A 88 18.09 -6.07 2.06
C GLY A 88 18.92 -5.28 3.06
N ARG A 89 18.80 -3.94 3.05
CA ARG A 89 19.56 -3.04 3.94
C ARG A 89 19.28 -3.29 5.43
N GLU A 90 18.03 -3.65 5.75
CA GLU A 90 17.55 -3.88 7.12
C GLU A 90 17.58 -5.37 7.51
N LYS A 91 18.02 -6.25 6.59
CA LYS A 91 18.13 -7.71 6.78
C LYS A 91 16.83 -8.36 7.28
N ARG A 92 15.70 -7.97 6.69
CA ARG A 92 14.37 -8.52 7.02
C ARG A 92 13.69 -9.08 5.79
N ILE A 93 12.99 -10.19 5.99
CA ILE A 93 12.11 -10.83 5.00
C ILE A 93 10.80 -11.15 5.70
N TYR A 94 9.69 -10.87 5.04
CA TYR A 94 8.36 -11.26 5.49
C TYR A 94 7.50 -11.65 4.29
N ALA A 95 6.37 -12.29 4.56
CA ALA A 95 5.52 -12.86 3.52
C ALA A 95 4.05 -12.73 3.88
N ILE A 96 3.22 -12.61 2.84
CA ILE A 96 1.78 -12.80 2.90
C ILE A 96 1.47 -14.07 2.10
N PRO A 97 1.10 -15.17 2.77
CA PRO A 97 0.70 -16.40 2.10
C PRO A 97 -0.54 -16.22 1.19
N PRO A 98 -0.76 -17.13 0.23
CA PRO A 98 -2.00 -17.15 -0.54
C PRO A 98 -3.24 -17.20 0.37
N ARG A 99 -4.33 -16.55 -0.06
CA ARG A 99 -5.64 -16.52 0.61
C ARG A 99 -5.56 -16.03 2.06
N THR A 100 -4.62 -15.12 2.34
CA THR A 100 -4.50 -14.49 3.65
C THR A 100 -5.33 -13.20 3.69
N LYS A 101 -6.00 -12.98 4.83
CA LYS A 101 -6.70 -11.73 5.11
C LYS A 101 -5.70 -10.58 5.25
N VAL A 102 -5.89 -9.52 4.47
CA VAL A 102 -5.07 -8.30 4.53
C VAL A 102 -6.00 -7.10 4.55
N GLU A 103 -5.92 -6.29 5.59
CA GLU A 103 -6.82 -5.14 5.78
C GLU A 103 -6.01 -3.87 6.05
N PRO A 104 -6.24 -2.78 5.31
CA PRO A 104 -5.62 -1.50 5.63
C PRO A 104 -6.14 -1.00 6.98
N LEU A 105 -5.24 -0.46 7.82
CA LEU A 105 -5.64 0.13 9.09
C LEU A 105 -6.51 1.36 8.84
N THR A 106 -7.79 1.29 9.19
CA THR A 106 -8.75 2.38 8.99
C THR A 106 -9.69 2.50 10.17
N PHE A 107 -10.29 3.67 10.32
CA PHE A 107 -11.27 3.92 11.37
C PHE A 107 -12.67 3.61 10.83
N GLU A 108 -13.60 3.26 11.73
CA GLU A 108 -14.98 2.96 11.34
C GLU A 108 -15.68 4.13 10.64
N ASP A 109 -15.32 5.36 11.02
CA ASP A 109 -15.81 6.62 10.46
C ASP A 109 -14.97 7.16 9.30
N VAL A 110 -13.83 6.52 8.98
CA VAL A 110 -12.91 6.94 7.91
C VAL A 110 -12.55 5.72 7.05
N PRO A 111 -13.34 5.41 6.01
CA PRO A 111 -13.10 4.26 5.17
C PRO A 111 -11.79 4.38 4.37
N PHE A 112 -11.25 3.23 3.94
CA PHE A 112 -10.07 3.21 3.10
C PHE A 112 -10.41 3.66 1.68
N GLU A 113 -9.88 4.81 1.29
CA GLU A 113 -9.98 5.32 -0.08
C GLU A 113 -8.70 5.05 -0.86
N VAL A 114 -8.86 4.77 -2.16
CA VAL A 114 -7.74 4.67 -3.12
C VAL A 114 -7.67 5.94 -3.95
N GLU A 115 -6.52 6.20 -4.54
CA GLU A 115 -6.31 7.38 -5.39
C GLU A 115 -7.19 7.29 -6.63
N HIS A 116 -8.02 8.30 -6.86
CA HIS A 116 -8.87 8.42 -8.04
C HIS A 116 -8.55 9.71 -8.79
N ALA A 117 -8.44 9.61 -10.12
CA ALA A 117 -8.34 10.76 -11.00
C ALA A 117 -9.65 10.86 -11.80
N ASP A 118 -10.53 11.76 -11.38
CA ASP A 118 -11.86 11.92 -11.99
C ASP A 118 -11.75 12.28 -13.47
N GLY A 119 -12.43 11.51 -14.31
CA GLY A 119 -12.45 11.69 -15.77
C GLY A 119 -11.12 11.38 -16.47
N ALA A 120 -10.06 11.01 -15.73
CA ALA A 120 -8.78 10.67 -16.32
C ALA A 120 -8.85 9.30 -17.00
N THR A 121 -8.34 9.25 -18.23
CA THR A 121 -8.16 8.01 -18.99
C THR A 121 -6.74 7.98 -19.55
N CYS A 122 -6.20 6.78 -19.68
CA CYS A 122 -4.89 6.62 -20.31
C CYS A 122 -4.92 7.15 -21.74
N SER A 123 -3.97 8.03 -22.09
CA SER A 123 -3.88 8.63 -23.42
C SER A 123 -3.73 7.59 -24.53
N LEU A 124 -3.11 6.44 -24.23
CA LEU A 124 -2.79 5.37 -25.18
C LEU A 124 -3.91 4.33 -25.31
N CYS A 125 -4.39 3.75 -24.21
CA CYS A 125 -5.40 2.68 -24.23
C CYS A 125 -6.83 3.16 -23.94
N LYS A 126 -7.01 4.44 -23.61
CA LYS A 126 -8.30 5.08 -23.25
C LYS A 126 -9.03 4.45 -22.06
N SER A 127 -8.38 3.56 -21.32
CA SER A 127 -8.96 2.95 -20.12
C SER A 127 -8.60 3.71 -18.84
N ASN A 128 -9.46 3.59 -17.83
CA ASN A 128 -9.30 4.08 -16.46
C ASN A 128 -9.21 2.93 -15.43
N ALA A 129 -9.10 1.68 -15.87
CA ALA A 129 -9.12 0.51 -14.99
C ALA A 129 -7.76 0.16 -14.34
N ALA A 130 -6.69 0.87 -14.71
CA ALA A 130 -5.37 0.71 -14.14
C ALA A 130 -4.92 1.98 -13.41
N PHE A 131 -3.94 1.84 -12.52
CA PHE A 131 -3.34 2.99 -11.85
C PHE A 131 -2.73 3.95 -12.87
N LEU A 132 -3.17 5.21 -12.83
CA LEU A 132 -2.76 6.24 -13.79
C LEU A 132 -1.70 7.16 -13.17
N VAL A 133 -0.71 7.53 -13.96
CA VAL A 133 0.32 8.50 -13.61
C VAL A 133 0.28 9.66 -14.60
N SER A 134 0.43 10.88 -14.08
CA SER A 134 0.51 12.09 -14.89
C SER A 134 1.94 12.30 -15.39
N LEU A 135 2.08 12.69 -16.65
CA LEU A 135 3.36 13.15 -17.18
C LEU A 135 3.74 14.52 -16.57
N PRO A 136 5.02 14.74 -16.20
CA PRO A 136 5.45 16.03 -15.65
C PRO A 136 5.09 17.20 -16.58
N ASN A 137 4.52 18.26 -16.01
CA ASN A 137 4.11 19.47 -16.73
C ASN A 137 3.09 19.24 -17.87
N SER A 138 2.21 18.24 -17.74
CA SER A 138 1.13 18.02 -18.71
C SER A 138 -0.12 17.44 -18.04
N ASP A 139 -1.28 17.66 -18.65
CA ASP A 139 -2.55 17.05 -18.23
C ASP A 139 -2.76 15.64 -18.83
N VAL A 140 -1.66 14.99 -19.23
CA VAL A 140 -1.69 13.68 -19.88
C VAL A 140 -1.51 12.59 -18.85
N TRP A 141 -2.48 11.68 -18.80
CA TRP A 141 -2.48 10.49 -17.95
C TRP A 141 -2.08 9.25 -18.74
N MET A 142 -1.28 8.39 -18.12
CA MET A 142 -0.86 7.12 -18.70
C MET A 142 -0.94 6.00 -17.66
N CYS A 143 -1.18 4.77 -18.09
CA CYS A 143 -1.11 3.62 -17.19
C CYS A 143 0.31 3.46 -16.65
N SER A 144 0.44 3.28 -15.34
CA SER A 144 1.70 2.90 -14.71
C SER A 144 2.16 1.51 -15.16
N ASP A 145 1.22 0.58 -15.33
CA ASP A 145 1.50 -0.75 -15.87
C ASP A 145 1.48 -0.72 -17.41
N THR A 146 2.68 -0.71 -17.99
CA THR A 146 2.86 -0.65 -19.45
C THR A 146 2.50 -1.95 -20.16
N ASP A 147 2.61 -3.11 -19.50
CA ASP A 147 2.23 -4.41 -20.07
C ASP A 147 0.71 -4.51 -20.16
N TRP A 148 0.01 -4.16 -19.08
CA TRP A 148 -1.45 -4.08 -19.07
C TRP A 148 -1.97 -3.10 -20.12
N CYS A 149 -1.33 -1.93 -20.25
CA CYS A 149 -1.68 -0.93 -21.26
C CYS A 149 -1.51 -1.47 -22.68
N ARG A 150 -0.45 -2.24 -22.96
CA ARG A 150 -0.20 -2.86 -24.26
C ARG A 150 -1.28 -3.88 -24.61
N ARG A 151 -1.55 -4.83 -23.70
CA ARG A 151 -2.58 -5.86 -23.90
C ARG A 151 -3.96 -5.27 -24.13
N THR A 152 -4.31 -4.21 -23.40
CA THR A 152 -5.60 -3.51 -23.56
C THR A 152 -5.71 -2.86 -24.95
N ARG A 153 -4.63 -2.29 -25.48
CA ARG A 153 -4.62 -1.71 -26.84
C ARG A 153 -4.75 -2.78 -27.91
N GLU A 154 -4.05 -3.90 -27.76
CA GLU A 154 -4.12 -5.04 -28.70
C GLU A 154 -5.51 -5.66 -28.72
N ALA A 155 -6.18 -5.75 -27.57
CA ALA A 155 -7.56 -6.27 -27.49
C ALA A 155 -8.63 -5.30 -28.04
N SER A 156 -8.29 -4.01 -28.16
CA SER A 156 -9.21 -2.96 -28.65
C SER A 156 -8.97 -2.60 -30.14
N ALA A 157 -7.97 -3.22 -30.78
CA ALA A 157 -7.62 -3.04 -32.19
C ALA A 157 -8.30 -4.12 -33.05
#